data_AF-A0A7J5VVK5-F1
#
_entry.id   AF-A0A7J5VVK5-F1
#
_cell.length_a   1.000
_cell.length_b   1.000
_cell.length_c   1.000
_cell.angle_alpha   90.00
_cell.angle_beta   90.00
_cell.angle_gamma   90.00
#
_symmetry.space_group_name_H-M   'P 1'
#
loop_
_entity.id
_entity.type
_entity.pdbx_description
1 polymer ?
#
loop_
_entity_poly.entity_id
_entity_poly.type
_entity_poly.pdbx_seq_one_letter_code
_entity_poly.pdbx_strand_id
1 'polypeptide(L)'
;MGREVYLLNFESPFLSSAGFFQSAITPAAPAVNLTRLQTALQLSPCLPGTLLVLPELWATGFVYPQLAELSRQTPWILEQLSELAALYQMVIAGTLVERVEDARGLSLYNTLFFSDGNGLAGKIRKQHLFSYWHEDDWLSPGDSPRPVDTAFGRIGGLVCYDLRFPEVAKVQSQQGASLLVVSAQWPLTRIDQWRTLLQARAIENQTFVIAGNGCGPGNDGNDLILGGHSMLIDPSGAILAEAGEDEQFRTISLDLQPQQLLREKFSTVAPARYAFDDKDKIVGLADCVRMVECRKRLGQRIVFTNGCFDILHAGHVEYLQEARKQGDFLVVGLNSDHSIRSIKGETRPINHELQRARVLAALGCVDAVVVFSEDTPLNLITALLPQVLVKGADWPEEAIVGAREVKEHGGQVVRIVFTTETSTTGIIAKIQKQN
;
A
#
# COMPACT_ATOMS: atom_id res chain seq x y z
N MET A 1 15.69 -42.17 -21.81
CA MET A 1 15.68 -41.19 -22.91
C MET A 1 15.64 -39.82 -22.29
N GLY A 2 16.70 -39.04 -22.49
CA GLY A 2 16.91 -37.75 -21.82
C GLY A 2 15.84 -36.73 -22.21
N ARG A 3 15.33 -36.00 -21.22
CA ARG A 3 14.63 -34.75 -21.48
C ARG A 3 15.69 -33.72 -21.84
N GLU A 4 15.72 -33.31 -23.10
CA GLU A 4 16.41 -32.09 -23.50
C GLU A 4 15.90 -30.95 -22.62
N VAL A 5 16.79 -30.45 -21.77
CA VAL A 5 16.62 -29.16 -21.11
C VAL A 5 16.73 -28.15 -22.24
N TYR A 6 15.61 -27.60 -22.67
CA TYR A 6 15.61 -26.41 -23.52
C TYR A 6 16.26 -25.29 -22.71
N LEU A 7 17.58 -25.15 -22.83
CA LEU A 7 18.28 -23.93 -22.46
C LEU A 7 17.78 -22.86 -23.41
N LEU A 8 16.70 -22.17 -23.01
CA LEU A 8 16.30 -20.93 -23.63
C LEU A 8 17.45 -19.95 -23.42
N ASN A 9 18.27 -19.76 -24.46
CA ASN A 9 19.20 -18.64 -24.56
C ASN A 9 18.37 -17.36 -24.61
N PHE A 10 17.98 -16.87 -23.44
CA PHE A 10 17.45 -15.54 -23.26
C PHE A 10 18.63 -14.57 -23.22
N GLU A 11 19.02 -14.02 -24.37
CA GLU A 11 19.55 -12.66 -24.38
C GLU A 11 18.38 -11.73 -23.99
N SER A 12 18.10 -11.66 -22.69
CA SER A 12 17.05 -10.80 -22.13
C SER A 12 17.68 -9.50 -21.64
N PRO A 13 17.06 -8.33 -21.88
CA PRO A 13 17.46 -7.06 -21.29
C PRO A 13 17.06 -7.07 -19.82
N PHE A 14 17.80 -7.82 -19.01
CA PHE A 14 17.65 -7.89 -17.56
C PHE A 14 18.92 -7.32 -16.92
N LEU A 15 18.78 -6.85 -15.68
CA LEU A 15 19.90 -6.34 -14.89
C LEU A 15 21.05 -7.35 -14.85
N SER A 16 22.24 -6.92 -15.25
CA SER A 16 23.47 -7.74 -15.22
C SER A 16 24.08 -7.79 -13.82
N SER A 17 23.73 -6.79 -13.00
CA SER A 17 24.33 -6.50 -11.71
C SER A 17 23.34 -5.73 -10.83
N ALA A 18 23.50 -5.84 -9.52
CA ALA A 18 22.82 -4.97 -8.58
C ALA A 18 23.71 -4.65 -7.39
N GLY A 19 23.37 -3.58 -6.70
CA GLY A 19 24.13 -3.13 -5.55
C GLY A 19 23.37 -2.12 -4.71
N PHE A 20 24.07 -1.66 -3.68
CA PHE A 20 23.61 -0.62 -2.78
C PHE A 20 24.70 0.41 -2.57
N PHE A 21 24.29 1.62 -2.21
CA PHE A 21 25.16 2.60 -1.59
C PHE A 21 24.68 2.88 -0.17
N GLN A 22 25.26 2.17 0.79
CA GLN A 22 25.05 2.45 2.21
C GLN A 22 25.79 3.72 2.56
N SER A 23 25.10 4.77 2.97
CA SER A 23 25.72 6.07 3.25
C SER A 23 25.24 6.70 4.54
N ALA A 24 26.13 7.51 5.13
CA ALA A 24 25.77 8.42 6.18
C ALA A 24 25.07 9.63 5.56
N ILE A 25 23.84 9.91 5.97
CA ILE A 25 23.02 10.96 5.34
C ILE A 25 23.26 12.27 6.06
N THR A 26 23.76 13.27 5.33
CA THR A 26 23.89 14.64 5.85
C THR A 26 22.51 15.30 5.84
N PRO A 27 21.94 15.70 7.00
CA PRO A 27 20.59 16.26 7.05
C PRO A 27 20.47 17.57 6.26
N ALA A 28 19.34 17.75 5.56
CA ALA A 28 19.00 18.95 4.78
C ALA A 28 20.05 19.39 3.74
N ALA A 29 20.94 18.49 3.28
CA ALA A 29 22.04 18.82 2.38
C ALA A 29 22.06 18.01 1.07
N PRO A 30 21.06 18.16 0.17
CA PRO A 30 20.97 17.40 -1.07
C PRO A 30 22.23 17.43 -1.94
N ALA A 31 22.83 18.60 -2.13
CA ALA A 31 24.05 18.74 -2.93
C ALA A 31 25.24 17.96 -2.34
N VAL A 32 25.39 17.96 -1.01
CA VAL A 32 26.48 17.23 -0.32
C VAL A 32 26.30 15.73 -0.49
N ASN A 33 25.07 15.22 -0.28
CA ASN A 33 24.76 13.81 -0.42
C ASN A 33 24.89 13.36 -1.89
N LEU A 34 24.52 14.21 -2.86
CA LEU A 34 24.71 13.93 -4.29
C LEU A 34 26.21 13.87 -4.65
N THR A 35 27.03 14.81 -4.20
CA THR A 35 28.49 14.76 -4.43
C THR A 35 29.12 13.52 -3.81
N ARG A 36 28.63 13.09 -2.65
CA ARG A 36 29.08 11.84 -2.01
C ARG A 36 28.75 10.62 -2.88
N LEU A 37 27.53 10.53 -3.42
CA LEU A 37 27.15 9.48 -4.39
C LEU A 37 28.02 9.52 -5.65
N GLN A 38 28.24 10.69 -6.23
CA GLN A 38 29.09 10.87 -7.41
C GLN A 38 30.53 10.39 -7.15
N THR A 39 31.07 10.72 -5.97
CA THR A 39 32.41 10.29 -5.57
C THR A 39 32.47 8.77 -5.40
N ALA A 40 31.46 8.15 -4.77
CA ALA A 40 31.37 6.71 -4.62
C ALA A 40 31.33 5.98 -5.98
N LEU A 41 30.54 6.50 -6.93
CA LEU A 41 30.45 5.99 -8.31
C LEU A 41 31.74 6.16 -9.11
N GLN A 42 32.50 7.24 -8.88
CA GLN A 42 33.80 7.46 -9.53
C GLN A 42 34.87 6.48 -9.00
N LEU A 43 34.84 6.18 -7.70
CA LEU A 43 35.80 5.28 -7.06
C LEU A 43 35.47 3.80 -7.27
N SER A 44 34.21 3.47 -7.59
CA SER A 44 33.71 2.11 -7.66
C SER A 44 33.18 1.79 -9.06
N PRO A 45 33.96 1.09 -9.92
CA PRO A 45 33.51 0.76 -11.26
C PRO A 45 32.24 -0.13 -11.22
N CYS A 46 31.24 0.23 -12.02
CA CYS A 46 29.98 -0.49 -12.14
C CYS A 46 29.84 -1.11 -13.53
N LEU A 47 29.23 -2.29 -13.60
CA LEU A 47 28.87 -2.89 -14.88
C LEU A 47 27.66 -2.17 -15.49
N PRO A 48 27.62 -1.96 -16.82
CA PRO A 48 26.39 -1.56 -17.50
C PRO A 48 25.23 -2.50 -17.17
N GLY A 49 24.05 -1.95 -16.96
CA GLY A 49 22.86 -2.68 -16.52
C GLY A 49 22.83 -2.98 -15.02
N THR A 50 23.48 -2.14 -14.19
CA THR A 50 23.41 -2.24 -12.73
C THR A 50 22.12 -1.62 -12.19
N LEU A 51 21.50 -2.22 -11.17
CA LEU A 51 20.53 -1.55 -10.30
C LEU A 51 21.21 -1.10 -9.02
N LEU A 52 21.25 0.19 -8.75
CA LEU A 52 21.80 0.77 -7.53
C LEU A 52 20.68 1.21 -6.59
N VAL A 53 20.68 0.72 -5.36
CA VAL A 53 19.71 1.12 -4.33
C VAL A 53 20.36 2.10 -3.34
N LEU A 54 19.70 3.24 -3.15
CA LEU A 54 20.05 4.26 -2.18
C LEU A 54 19.15 4.15 -0.92
N PRO A 55 19.60 4.66 0.24
CA PRO A 55 18.82 4.70 1.46
C PRO A 55 17.52 5.52 1.33
N GLU A 56 16.64 5.38 2.32
CA GLU A 56 15.41 6.18 2.39
C GLU A 56 15.77 7.65 2.65
N LEU A 57 15.13 8.58 1.94
CA LEU A 57 15.36 10.02 1.99
C LEU A 57 16.85 10.37 1.92
N TRP A 58 17.62 9.64 1.11
CA TRP A 58 19.08 9.70 1.03
C TRP A 58 19.64 11.12 0.80
N ALA A 59 18.87 11.99 0.14
CA ALA A 59 19.30 13.35 -0.16
C ALA A 59 19.05 14.34 0.98
N THR A 60 18.07 14.11 1.85
CA THR A 60 17.61 15.10 2.84
C THR A 60 17.65 14.61 4.28
N GLY A 61 17.46 13.31 4.53
CA GLY A 61 17.11 12.79 5.84
C GLY A 61 15.69 13.16 6.30
N PHE A 62 15.36 12.80 7.54
CA PHE A 62 14.08 12.99 8.21
C PHE A 62 13.96 14.35 8.92
N VAL A 63 14.34 15.42 8.21
CA VAL A 63 14.22 16.81 8.68
C VAL A 63 12.79 17.35 8.51
N TYR A 64 11.83 16.75 9.22
CA TYR A 64 10.38 16.94 9.02
C TYR A 64 9.92 18.40 8.80
N PRO A 65 10.29 19.38 9.64
CA PRO A 65 9.83 20.76 9.47
C PRO A 65 10.30 21.44 8.17
N GLN A 66 11.36 20.91 7.55
CA GLN A 66 11.97 21.48 6.34
C GLN A 66 11.57 20.73 5.07
N LEU A 67 10.88 19.57 5.17
CA LEU A 67 10.60 18.71 4.02
C LEU A 67 9.80 19.43 2.92
N ALA A 68 8.88 20.31 3.28
CA ALA A 68 8.10 21.08 2.32
C ALA A 68 8.97 21.96 1.42
N GLU A 69 9.98 22.62 2.00
CA GLU A 69 10.92 23.45 1.23
C GLU A 69 11.91 22.59 0.46
N LEU A 70 12.47 21.56 1.09
CA LEU A 70 13.43 20.65 0.47
C LEU A 70 12.82 19.88 -0.72
N SER A 71 11.52 19.58 -0.67
CA SER A 71 10.80 18.92 -1.77
C SER A 71 10.81 19.70 -3.08
N ARG A 72 11.07 21.02 -3.05
CA ARG A 72 11.24 21.84 -4.26
C ARG A 72 12.50 21.48 -5.05
N GLN A 73 13.48 20.86 -4.39
CA GLN A 73 14.71 20.40 -5.03
C GLN A 73 14.58 19.00 -5.62
N THR A 74 13.52 18.25 -5.31
CA THR A 74 13.31 16.88 -5.82
C THR A 74 13.39 16.77 -7.35
N PRO A 75 12.80 17.67 -8.17
CA PRO A 75 12.94 17.62 -9.63
C PRO A 75 14.40 17.70 -10.09
N TRP A 76 15.17 18.64 -9.53
CA TRP A 76 16.60 18.78 -9.83
C TRP A 76 17.39 17.52 -9.43
N ILE A 77 17.11 16.94 -8.26
CA ILE A 77 17.77 15.70 -7.83
C ILE A 77 17.48 14.55 -8.81
N LEU A 78 16.23 14.41 -9.27
CA LEU A 78 15.84 13.38 -10.23
C LEU A 78 16.50 13.58 -11.60
N GLU A 79 16.68 14.81 -12.06
CA GLU A 79 17.46 15.12 -13.26
C GLU A 79 18.92 14.67 -13.10
N GLN A 80 19.56 15.01 -11.96
CA GLN A 80 20.93 14.58 -11.66
C GLN A 80 21.08 13.06 -11.56
N LEU A 81 20.10 12.37 -10.96
CA LEU A 81 20.09 10.91 -10.93
C LEU A 81 19.96 10.31 -12.33
N SER A 82 19.17 10.92 -13.20
CA SER A 82 18.99 10.44 -14.58
C SER A 82 20.26 10.66 -15.42
N GLU A 83 20.97 11.77 -15.22
CA GLU A 83 22.28 12.02 -15.84
C GLU A 83 23.33 10.99 -15.39
N LEU A 84 23.39 10.68 -14.09
CA LEU A 84 24.27 9.63 -13.57
C LEU A 84 23.86 8.24 -14.10
N ALA A 85 22.56 7.94 -14.13
CA ALA A 85 22.05 6.70 -14.67
C ALA A 85 22.40 6.52 -16.15
N ALA A 86 22.34 7.59 -16.95
CA ALA A 86 22.79 7.59 -18.35
C ALA A 86 24.30 7.36 -18.47
N LEU A 87 25.11 8.08 -17.70
CA LEU A 87 26.57 8.02 -17.74
C LEU A 87 27.10 6.62 -17.41
N TYR A 88 26.52 5.98 -16.39
CA TYR A 88 26.94 4.66 -15.93
C TYR A 88 26.06 3.51 -16.46
N GLN A 89 25.11 3.81 -17.35
CA GLN A 89 24.17 2.85 -17.95
C GLN A 89 23.47 1.98 -16.90
N MET A 90 22.87 2.60 -15.88
CA MET A 90 22.29 1.91 -14.73
C MET A 90 20.86 2.39 -14.41
N VAL A 91 20.20 1.74 -13.46
CA VAL A 91 18.99 2.24 -12.79
C VAL A 91 19.35 2.61 -11.37
N ILE A 92 18.93 3.79 -10.93
CA ILE A 92 19.11 4.24 -9.55
C ILE A 92 17.74 4.30 -8.88
N ALA A 93 17.61 3.57 -7.77
CA ALA A 93 16.41 3.53 -6.96
C ALA A 93 16.68 4.13 -5.57
N GLY A 94 15.93 5.15 -5.18
CA GLY A 94 16.08 5.79 -3.87
C GLY A 94 14.86 6.64 -3.53
N THR A 95 14.58 6.84 -2.25
CA THR A 95 13.41 7.66 -1.88
C THR A 95 13.76 9.13 -1.72
N LEU A 96 12.80 9.98 -2.14
CA LEU A 96 12.82 11.42 -2.00
C LEU A 96 11.43 11.90 -1.56
N VAL A 97 11.34 13.15 -1.08
CA VAL A 97 10.05 13.77 -0.79
C VAL A 97 9.39 14.19 -2.09
N GLU A 98 8.24 13.60 -2.40
CA GLU A 98 7.39 14.02 -3.49
C GLU A 98 6.41 15.09 -3.02
N ARG A 99 6.35 16.19 -3.77
CA ARG A 99 5.38 17.26 -3.57
C ARG A 99 4.22 17.13 -4.53
N VAL A 100 2.99 17.13 -4.02
CA VAL A 100 1.76 17.17 -4.83
C VAL A 100 0.87 18.30 -4.32
N GLU A 101 0.47 19.18 -5.24
CA GLU A 101 -0.41 20.31 -4.94
C GLU A 101 -1.68 20.15 -5.78
N ASP A 102 -2.82 19.97 -5.10
CA ASP A 102 -4.13 19.79 -5.73
C ASP A 102 -5.18 20.70 -5.07
N ALA A 103 -6.46 20.56 -5.45
CA ALA A 103 -7.55 21.37 -4.90
C ALA A 103 -7.75 21.21 -3.37
N ARG A 104 -7.21 20.16 -2.75
CA ARG A 104 -7.24 19.91 -1.30
C ARG A 104 -6.02 20.48 -0.57
N GLY A 105 -5.05 21.04 -1.31
CA GLY A 105 -3.86 21.66 -0.77
C GLY A 105 -2.58 20.89 -1.09
N LEU A 106 -1.56 21.12 -0.27
CA LEU A 106 -0.25 20.51 -0.39
C LEU A 106 -0.21 19.17 0.35
N SER A 107 0.14 18.09 -0.35
CA SER A 107 0.47 16.79 0.23
C SER A 107 1.91 16.42 -0.08
N LEU A 108 2.61 15.88 0.91
CA LEU A 108 3.98 15.38 0.77
C LEU A 108 3.98 13.86 0.92
N TYR A 109 4.77 13.17 0.11
CA TYR A 109 4.90 11.71 0.17
C TYR A 109 6.37 11.32 0.25
N ASN A 110 6.67 10.26 0.98
CA ASN A 110 7.96 9.58 0.88
C ASN A 110 7.87 8.58 -0.27
N THR A 111 8.56 8.88 -1.37
CA THR A 111 8.37 8.19 -2.64
C THR A 111 9.68 7.59 -3.10
N LEU A 112 9.68 6.27 -3.32
CA LEU A 112 10.74 5.55 -4.00
C LEU A 112 10.67 5.85 -5.50
N PHE A 113 11.69 6.51 -6.03
CA PHE A 113 11.82 6.80 -7.45
C PHE A 113 12.79 5.83 -8.11
N PHE A 114 12.54 5.50 -9.37
CA PHE A 114 13.42 4.74 -10.24
C PHE A 114 13.84 5.63 -11.40
N SER A 115 15.11 6.03 -11.44
CA SER A 115 15.69 6.84 -12.51
C SER A 115 16.58 5.97 -13.40
N ASP A 116 16.43 6.11 -14.72
CA ASP A 116 17.28 5.49 -15.73
C ASP A 116 17.84 6.55 -16.70
N GLY A 117 18.61 6.13 -17.71
CA GLY A 117 19.23 7.04 -18.66
C GLY A 117 18.25 7.81 -19.57
N ASN A 118 16.96 7.46 -19.58
CA ASN A 118 15.91 8.18 -20.30
C ASN A 118 15.08 9.11 -19.39
N GLY A 119 15.39 9.15 -18.08
CA GLY A 119 14.67 9.95 -17.09
C GLY A 119 14.02 9.10 -15.99
N LEU A 120 12.84 9.53 -15.53
CA LEU A 120 12.09 8.81 -14.50
C LEU A 120 11.35 7.60 -15.10
N ALA A 121 11.78 6.38 -14.77
CA ALA A 121 11.15 5.13 -15.18
C ALA A 121 9.83 4.86 -14.41
N GLY A 122 9.77 5.28 -13.16
CA GLY A 122 8.55 5.20 -12.36
C GLY A 122 8.76 5.45 -10.88
N LYS A 123 7.71 5.27 -10.08
CA LYS A 123 7.74 5.58 -8.65
C LYS A 123 6.75 4.74 -7.84
N ILE A 124 7.07 4.53 -6.56
CA ILE A 124 6.23 3.84 -5.56
C ILE A 124 6.21 4.68 -4.29
N ARG A 125 5.03 5.12 -3.86
CA ARG A 125 4.85 5.85 -2.59
C ARG A 125 4.88 4.88 -1.42
N LYS A 126 5.46 5.29 -0.28
CA LYS A 126 5.44 4.55 0.98
C LYS A 126 3.99 4.28 1.40
N GLN A 127 3.63 3.02 1.63
CA GLN A 127 2.24 2.66 1.95
C GLN A 127 1.95 2.81 3.45
N HIS A 128 2.90 2.38 4.28
CA HIS A 128 2.77 2.40 5.73
C HIS A 128 3.69 3.46 6.32
N LEU A 129 3.09 4.56 6.80
CA LEU A 129 3.78 5.56 7.59
C LEU A 129 4.04 5.02 9.00
N PHE A 130 5.16 5.42 9.59
CA PHE A 130 5.54 4.96 10.91
C PHE A 130 5.00 5.89 11.99
N SER A 131 3.70 5.76 12.32
CA SER A 131 3.00 6.65 13.27
C SER A 131 3.61 6.72 14.67
N TYR A 132 4.40 5.73 15.10
CA TYR A 132 5.13 5.81 16.38
C TYR A 132 6.10 7.00 16.46
N TRP A 133 6.58 7.48 15.30
CA TRP A 133 7.43 8.68 15.18
C TRP A 133 6.72 9.84 14.49
N HIS A 134 5.38 9.87 14.51
CA HIS A 134 4.61 11.00 13.98
C HIS A 134 4.89 11.30 12.49
N GLU A 135 5.28 10.29 11.71
CA GLU A 135 5.54 10.49 10.27
C GLU A 135 4.27 10.95 9.53
N ASP A 136 3.11 10.51 10.01
CA ASP A 136 1.76 10.86 9.57
C ASP A 136 1.34 12.31 9.86
N ASP A 137 2.07 13.04 10.71
CA ASP A 137 1.87 14.49 10.89
C ASP A 137 2.44 15.31 9.71
N TRP A 138 3.34 14.72 8.93
CA TRP A 138 4.12 15.42 7.88
C TRP A 138 3.94 14.85 6.48
N LEU A 139 3.69 13.55 6.38
CA LEU A 139 3.62 12.81 5.12
C LEU A 139 2.25 12.15 4.96
N SER A 140 1.87 11.93 3.71
CA SER A 140 0.67 11.20 3.32
C SER A 140 1.01 9.78 2.88
N PRO A 141 0.15 8.77 3.20
CA PRO A 141 0.36 7.41 2.75
C PRO A 141 0.11 7.28 1.25
N GLY A 142 0.80 6.34 0.61
CA GLY A 142 0.55 5.94 -0.76
C GLY A 142 -0.80 5.24 -0.93
N ASP A 143 -1.26 5.14 -2.18
CA ASP A 143 -2.57 4.60 -2.57
C ASP A 143 -2.49 3.28 -3.36
N SER A 144 -1.32 2.95 -3.90
CA SER A 144 -1.11 1.67 -4.60
C SER A 144 0.37 1.27 -4.68
N PRO A 145 0.79 0.11 -4.16
CA PRO A 145 2.15 -0.41 -4.32
C PRO A 145 2.25 -1.23 -5.60
N ARG A 146 2.12 -0.58 -6.76
CA ARG A 146 2.30 -1.28 -8.05
C ARG A 146 3.79 -1.37 -8.39
N PRO A 147 4.29 -2.52 -8.88
CA PRO A 147 5.65 -2.59 -9.36
C PRO A 147 5.83 -1.71 -10.61
N VAL A 148 7.05 -1.25 -10.84
CA VAL A 148 7.43 -0.36 -11.93
C VAL A 148 8.04 -1.18 -13.07
N ASP A 149 7.59 -0.93 -14.29
CA ASP A 149 8.23 -1.45 -15.49
C ASP A 149 9.43 -0.57 -15.83
N THR A 150 10.62 -1.15 -15.83
CA THR A 150 11.87 -0.47 -16.22
C THR A 150 12.43 -1.10 -17.48
N ALA A 151 13.43 -0.45 -18.10
CA ALA A 151 14.16 -1.01 -19.24
C ALA A 151 14.82 -2.37 -18.95
N PHE A 152 14.97 -2.75 -17.67
CA PHE A 152 15.64 -3.97 -17.23
C PHE A 152 14.71 -4.98 -16.54
N GLY A 153 13.40 -4.77 -16.66
CA GLY A 153 12.36 -5.63 -16.11
C GLY A 153 11.46 -4.95 -15.09
N ARG A 154 10.53 -5.74 -14.54
CA ARG A 154 9.53 -5.29 -13.57
C ARG A 154 10.08 -5.38 -12.15
N ILE A 155 10.18 -4.23 -11.48
CA ILE A 155 10.79 -4.07 -10.16
C ILE A 155 9.73 -3.62 -9.16
N GLY A 156 9.61 -4.36 -8.06
CA GLY A 156 8.82 -3.92 -6.92
C GLY A 156 9.66 -3.14 -5.91
N GLY A 157 9.02 -2.43 -5.00
CA GLY A 157 9.67 -1.59 -4.02
C GLY A 157 8.95 -1.57 -2.68
N LEU A 158 9.73 -1.46 -1.60
CA LEU A 158 9.28 -1.25 -0.22
C LEU A 158 10.07 -0.07 0.35
N VAL A 159 9.37 0.81 1.09
CA VAL A 159 10.02 1.91 1.80
C VAL A 159 10.02 1.62 3.30
N CYS A 160 11.20 1.29 3.82
CA CYS A 160 11.49 1.08 5.24
C CYS A 160 10.43 0.28 6.00
N TYR A 161 9.48 0.95 6.65
CA TYR A 161 8.44 0.34 7.45
C TYR A 161 7.55 -0.65 6.67
N ASP A 162 7.39 -0.45 5.35
CA ASP A 162 6.71 -1.40 4.45
C ASP A 162 7.31 -2.81 4.52
N LEU A 163 8.59 -2.96 4.89
CA LEU A 163 9.24 -4.26 5.09
C LEU A 163 8.49 -5.15 6.09
N ARG A 164 7.75 -4.59 7.04
CA ARG A 164 6.98 -5.35 8.04
C ARG A 164 5.68 -5.95 7.50
N PHE A 165 5.21 -5.50 6.34
CA PHE A 165 3.90 -5.84 5.78
C PHE A 165 4.08 -6.77 4.55
N PRO A 166 3.99 -8.10 4.72
CA PRO A 166 4.24 -9.05 3.63
C PRO A 166 3.31 -8.86 2.43
N GLU A 167 2.10 -8.33 2.65
CA GLU A 167 1.07 -8.11 1.64
C GLU A 167 1.57 -7.19 0.52
N VAL A 168 2.35 -6.15 0.86
CA VAL A 168 2.90 -5.17 -0.09
C VAL A 168 3.86 -5.84 -1.06
N ALA A 169 4.77 -6.68 -0.55
CA ALA A 169 5.69 -7.44 -1.37
C ALA A 169 4.98 -8.54 -2.18
N LYS A 170 3.98 -9.18 -1.57
CA LYS A 170 3.23 -10.28 -2.17
C LYS A 170 2.45 -9.83 -3.39
N VAL A 171 1.71 -8.73 -3.28
CA VAL A 171 0.92 -8.15 -4.37
C VAL A 171 1.83 -7.78 -5.55
N GLN A 172 2.98 -7.17 -5.29
CA GLN A 172 3.94 -6.80 -6.34
C GLN A 172 4.53 -8.03 -7.05
N SER A 173 4.89 -9.05 -6.28
CA SER A 173 5.48 -10.28 -6.81
C SER A 173 4.46 -11.08 -7.64
N GLN A 174 3.19 -11.12 -7.23
CA GLN A 174 2.09 -11.71 -8.00
C GLN A 174 1.79 -10.94 -9.30
N GLN A 175 2.12 -9.65 -9.36
CA GLN A 175 2.06 -8.84 -10.58
C GLN A 175 3.30 -9.02 -11.48
N GLY A 176 4.18 -9.96 -11.14
CA GLY A 176 5.33 -10.34 -11.98
C GLY A 176 6.64 -9.65 -11.61
N ALA A 177 6.74 -9.00 -10.45
CA ALA A 177 8.02 -8.50 -9.97
C ALA A 177 8.98 -9.68 -9.72
N SER A 178 10.16 -9.60 -10.33
CA SER A 178 11.25 -10.58 -10.15
C SER A 178 12.37 -10.06 -9.25
N LEU A 179 12.29 -8.78 -8.87
CA LEU A 179 13.19 -8.11 -7.95
C LEU A 179 12.38 -7.18 -7.04
N LEU A 180 12.76 -7.12 -5.77
CA LEU A 180 12.26 -6.15 -4.79
C LEU A 180 13.40 -5.25 -4.31
N VAL A 181 13.18 -3.95 -4.40
CA VAL A 181 14.04 -2.93 -3.79
C VAL A 181 13.52 -2.59 -2.40
N VAL A 182 14.41 -2.46 -1.43
CA VAL A 182 14.07 -1.94 -0.10
C VAL A 182 14.98 -0.75 0.21
N SER A 183 14.38 0.44 0.32
CA SER A 183 15.10 1.66 0.66
C SER A 183 14.72 2.07 2.07
N ALA A 184 15.71 2.20 2.98
CA ALA A 184 15.46 2.37 4.41
C ALA A 184 16.45 3.29 5.13
N GLN A 185 16.04 3.79 6.29
CA GLN A 185 16.90 4.21 7.38
C GLN A 185 16.49 3.45 8.65
N TRP A 186 16.91 2.19 8.73
CA TRP A 186 16.59 1.25 9.79
C TRP A 186 17.64 1.30 10.92
N PRO A 187 17.22 1.37 12.19
CA PRO A 187 18.14 1.55 13.30
C PRO A 187 18.91 0.29 13.70
N LEU A 188 20.10 0.50 14.24
CA LEU A 188 21.01 -0.55 14.72
C LEU A 188 20.35 -1.44 15.78
N THR A 189 19.57 -0.85 16.68
CA THR A 189 18.82 -1.55 17.74
C THR A 189 17.85 -2.62 17.24
N ARG A 190 17.50 -2.61 15.95
CA ARG A 190 16.54 -3.55 15.32
C ARG A 190 17.14 -4.25 14.10
N ILE A 191 18.46 -4.33 13.99
CA ILE A 191 19.12 -4.86 12.79
C ILE A 191 18.86 -6.35 12.54
N ASP A 192 18.64 -7.15 13.60
CA ASP A 192 18.26 -8.55 13.46
C ASP A 192 16.89 -8.71 12.77
N GLN A 193 15.96 -7.79 13.04
CA GLN A 193 14.66 -7.77 12.36
C GLN A 193 14.81 -7.39 10.89
N TRP A 194 15.69 -6.43 10.59
CA TRP A 194 16.00 -6.02 9.21
C TRP A 194 16.50 -7.21 8.39
N ARG A 195 17.51 -7.93 8.88
CA ARG A 195 18.07 -9.13 8.20
C ARG A 195 17.01 -10.21 8.02
N THR A 196 16.30 -10.56 9.10
CA THR A 196 15.28 -11.62 9.08
C THR A 196 14.16 -11.32 8.10
N LEU A 197 13.62 -10.09 8.11
CA LEU A 197 12.50 -9.72 7.26
C LEU A 197 12.91 -9.67 5.78
N LEU A 198 14.10 -9.15 5.46
CA LEU A 198 14.57 -9.12 4.07
C LEU A 198 14.72 -10.53 3.49
N GLN A 199 15.30 -11.46 4.26
CA GLN A 199 15.40 -12.86 3.82
C GLN A 199 14.02 -13.50 3.66
N ALA A 200 13.10 -13.25 4.60
CA ALA A 200 11.72 -13.74 4.49
C ALA A 200 11.02 -13.24 3.21
N ARG A 201 11.19 -11.95 2.86
CA ARG A 201 10.62 -11.37 1.63
C ARG A 201 11.19 -12.02 0.38
N ALA A 202 12.48 -12.34 0.37
CA ALA A 202 13.12 -13.03 -0.74
C ALA A 202 12.56 -14.45 -0.92
N ILE A 203 12.47 -15.21 0.18
CA ILE A 203 12.01 -16.61 0.20
C ILE A 203 10.53 -16.72 -0.19
N GLU A 204 9.64 -15.99 0.47
CA GLU A 204 8.20 -16.18 0.32
C GLU A 204 7.68 -15.71 -1.06
N ASN A 205 8.42 -14.80 -1.69
CA ASN A 205 8.10 -14.23 -3.01
C ASN A 205 9.02 -14.74 -4.12
N GLN A 206 9.98 -15.60 -3.80
CA GLN A 206 10.95 -16.17 -4.76
C GLN A 206 11.53 -15.08 -5.67
N THR A 207 12.06 -14.04 -5.03
CA THR A 207 12.51 -12.79 -5.67
C THR A 207 13.85 -12.37 -5.12
N PHE A 208 14.65 -11.70 -5.94
CA PHE A 208 15.85 -11.02 -5.42
C PHE A 208 15.41 -9.84 -4.55
N VAL A 209 16.11 -9.62 -3.45
CA VAL A 209 15.91 -8.46 -2.58
C VAL A 209 17.20 -7.66 -2.51
N ILE A 210 17.14 -6.40 -2.94
CA ILE A 210 18.27 -5.46 -2.91
C ILE A 210 17.88 -4.34 -1.95
N ALA A 211 18.60 -4.25 -0.84
CA ALA A 211 18.25 -3.38 0.25
C ALA A 211 19.35 -2.35 0.52
N GLY A 212 19.02 -1.06 0.44
CA GLY A 212 19.88 0.06 0.81
C GLY A 212 19.40 0.67 2.12
N ASN A 213 20.29 0.67 3.11
CA ASN A 213 20.04 1.27 4.42
C ASN A 213 21.03 2.41 4.70
N GLY A 214 20.60 3.42 5.45
CA GLY A 214 21.49 4.45 5.98
C GLY A 214 22.38 3.91 7.10
N CYS A 215 23.51 4.57 7.35
CA CYS A 215 24.44 4.25 8.44
C CYS A 215 24.84 5.49 9.25
N GLY A 216 25.43 5.26 10.43
CA GLY A 216 25.89 6.34 11.31
C GLY A 216 24.74 7.02 12.08
N PRO A 217 24.93 8.25 12.57
CA PRO A 217 23.91 8.98 13.32
C PRO A 217 22.63 9.18 12.50
N GLY A 218 21.48 8.99 13.16
CA GLY A 218 20.17 9.32 12.63
C GLY A 218 20.00 10.83 12.41
N ASN A 219 18.96 11.18 11.66
CA ASN A 219 18.69 12.56 11.22
C ASN A 219 17.22 12.96 11.42
N ASP A 220 16.51 12.22 12.27
CA ASP A 220 15.13 12.44 12.68
C ASP A 220 15.01 13.33 13.93
N GLY A 221 16.14 13.85 14.43
CA GLY A 221 16.21 14.66 15.65
C GLY A 221 16.30 13.84 16.94
N ASN A 222 16.37 12.51 16.84
CA ASN A 222 16.58 11.62 17.98
C ASN A 222 18.04 11.13 18.01
N ASP A 223 18.52 10.71 19.20
CA ASP A 223 19.84 10.10 19.37
C ASP A 223 19.86 8.63 18.87
N LEU A 224 19.34 8.42 17.66
CA LEU A 224 19.27 7.13 16.98
C LEU A 224 20.58 6.86 16.23
N ILE A 225 21.02 5.61 16.20
CA ILE A 225 22.07 5.15 15.30
C ILE A 225 21.46 4.25 14.23
N LEU A 226 21.70 4.56 12.97
CA LEU A 226 21.30 3.76 11.82
C LEU A 226 22.25 2.58 11.69
N GLY A 227 21.68 1.40 11.42
CA GLY A 227 22.44 0.16 11.50
C GLY A 227 23.31 -0.13 10.29
N GLY A 228 23.04 0.46 9.12
CA GLY A 228 23.66 -0.03 7.89
C GLY A 228 23.17 -1.44 7.55
N HIS A 229 24.08 -2.40 7.39
CA HIS A 229 23.77 -3.76 6.93
C HIS A 229 22.91 -3.82 5.65
N SER A 230 23.17 -2.93 4.69
CA SER A 230 22.62 -3.05 3.34
C SER A 230 22.97 -4.41 2.75
N MET A 231 22.07 -5.02 1.98
CA MET A 231 22.26 -6.41 1.55
C MET A 231 21.62 -6.75 0.20
N LEU A 232 22.15 -7.80 -0.42
CA LEU A 232 21.58 -8.46 -1.58
C LEU A 232 21.28 -9.91 -1.22
N ILE A 233 20.06 -10.34 -1.46
CA ILE A 233 19.57 -11.68 -1.12
C ILE A 233 18.98 -12.33 -2.37
N ASP A 234 19.29 -13.60 -2.57
CA ASP A 234 18.73 -14.38 -3.67
C ASP A 234 17.33 -14.93 -3.34
N PRO A 235 16.58 -15.45 -4.34
CA PRO A 235 15.25 -16.02 -4.14
C PRO A 235 15.15 -17.19 -3.14
N SER A 236 16.27 -17.82 -2.76
CA SER A 236 16.31 -18.89 -1.76
C SER A 236 16.47 -18.35 -0.34
N GLY A 237 16.74 -17.05 -0.18
CA GLY A 237 17.06 -16.41 1.09
C GLY A 237 18.55 -16.37 1.42
N ALA A 238 19.42 -16.80 0.49
CA ALA A 238 20.86 -16.74 0.67
C ALA A 238 21.36 -15.31 0.50
N ILE A 239 22.14 -14.83 1.48
CA ILE A 239 22.74 -13.50 1.44
C ILE A 239 23.95 -13.55 0.50
N LEU A 240 23.85 -12.84 -0.62
CA LEU A 240 24.92 -12.75 -1.63
C LEU A 240 25.95 -11.68 -1.26
N ALA A 241 25.49 -10.59 -0.63
CA ALA A 241 26.34 -9.52 -0.12
C ALA A 241 25.66 -8.83 1.07
N GLU A 242 26.45 -8.43 2.05
CA GLU A 242 26.03 -7.66 3.21
C GLU A 242 27.11 -6.64 3.55
N ALA A 243 26.70 -5.43 3.92
CA ALA A 243 27.57 -4.38 4.44
C ALA A 243 27.73 -4.48 5.97
N GLY A 244 28.76 -3.81 6.50
CA GLY A 244 28.88 -3.59 7.94
C GLY A 244 28.04 -2.39 8.40
N GLU A 245 28.53 -1.70 9.42
CA GLU A 245 27.92 -0.48 9.97
C GLU A 245 28.45 0.81 9.30
N ASP A 246 29.55 0.73 8.56
CA ASP A 246 30.19 1.89 7.93
C ASP A 246 29.65 2.17 6.52
N GLU A 247 29.93 3.37 6.00
CA GLU A 247 29.62 3.74 4.63
C GLU A 247 30.29 2.78 3.63
N GLN A 248 29.50 2.24 2.70
CA GLN A 248 29.98 1.25 1.74
C GLN A 248 29.17 1.29 0.45
N PHE A 249 29.91 1.32 -0.67
CA PHE A 249 29.38 1.03 -2.00
C PHE A 249 29.71 -0.41 -2.37
N ARG A 250 28.72 -1.19 -2.80
CA ARG A 250 28.95 -2.57 -3.23
C ARG A 250 27.97 -3.00 -4.31
N THR A 251 28.49 -3.65 -5.35
CA THR A 251 27.73 -4.28 -6.42
C THR A 251 28.16 -5.74 -6.60
N ILE A 252 27.26 -6.56 -7.12
CA ILE A 252 27.53 -7.94 -7.53
C ILE A 252 26.80 -8.24 -8.83
N SER A 253 27.36 -9.13 -9.65
CA SER A 253 26.65 -9.68 -10.80
C SER A 253 25.48 -10.55 -10.35
N LEU A 254 24.36 -10.49 -11.07
CA LEU A 254 23.17 -11.30 -10.80
C LEU A 254 23.02 -12.39 -11.85
N ASP A 255 22.73 -13.61 -11.38
CA ASP A 255 22.27 -14.72 -12.23
C ASP A 255 20.81 -15.01 -11.89
N LEU A 256 19.93 -14.93 -12.87
CA LEU A 256 18.50 -15.13 -12.71
C LEU A 256 18.06 -16.58 -12.93
N GLN A 257 18.92 -17.44 -13.48
CA GLN A 257 18.59 -18.85 -13.71
C GLN A 257 18.11 -19.56 -12.43
N PRO A 258 18.72 -19.37 -11.25
CA PRO A 258 18.25 -19.96 -10.00
C PRO A 258 16.80 -19.59 -9.67
N GLN A 259 16.39 -18.34 -9.93
CA GLN A 259 15.02 -17.88 -9.67
C GLN A 259 14.01 -18.61 -10.54
N GLN A 260 14.29 -18.70 -11.84
CA GLN A 260 13.40 -19.34 -12.81
C GLN A 260 13.24 -20.81 -12.48
N LEU A 261 14.35 -21.52 -12.25
CA LEU A 261 14.35 -22.92 -11.84
C LEU A 261 13.60 -23.16 -10.53
N LEU A 262 13.70 -22.23 -9.56
CA LEU A 262 12.96 -22.32 -8.30
C LEU A 262 11.45 -22.21 -8.54
N ARG A 263 11.01 -21.19 -9.30
CA ARG A 263 9.60 -20.96 -9.64
C ARG A 263 9.00 -22.09 -10.49
N GLU A 264 9.80 -22.72 -11.37
CA GLU A 264 9.38 -23.90 -12.15
C GLU A 264 9.17 -25.14 -11.27
N LYS A 265 10.01 -25.36 -10.25
CA LYS A 265 9.88 -26.50 -9.34
C LYS A 265 8.67 -26.35 -8.41
N PHE A 266 8.51 -25.18 -7.80
CA PHE A 266 7.34 -24.83 -7.01
C PHE A 266 7.19 -23.32 -6.98
N SER A 267 6.04 -22.78 -7.39
CA SER A 267 5.82 -21.33 -7.44
C SER A 267 4.96 -20.88 -6.27
N THR A 268 5.52 -20.05 -5.39
CA THR A 268 4.75 -19.37 -4.33
C THR A 268 4.08 -18.09 -4.84
N VAL A 269 4.43 -17.64 -6.04
CA VAL A 269 3.92 -16.42 -6.71
C VAL A 269 2.96 -16.71 -7.85
N ALA A 270 2.57 -17.98 -8.05
CA ALA A 270 1.51 -18.34 -8.97
C ALA A 270 0.26 -17.49 -8.69
N PRO A 271 -0.53 -17.13 -9.73
CA PRO A 271 -1.72 -16.30 -9.56
C PRO A 271 -2.57 -16.89 -8.44
N ALA A 272 -2.84 -16.07 -7.43
CA ALA A 272 -3.65 -16.49 -6.30
C ALA A 272 -4.97 -17.04 -6.86
N ARG A 273 -5.30 -18.29 -6.53
CA ARG A 273 -6.68 -18.75 -6.66
C ARG A 273 -7.52 -17.76 -5.84
N TYR A 274 -8.66 -17.30 -6.38
CA TYR A 274 -9.55 -16.38 -5.70
C TYR A 274 -9.83 -16.91 -4.27
N ALA A 275 -9.21 -16.30 -3.28
CA ALA A 275 -9.08 -16.86 -1.93
C ALA A 275 -10.20 -16.42 -0.99
N PHE A 276 -11.01 -15.45 -1.41
CA PHE A 276 -12.06 -14.86 -0.60
C PHE A 276 -13.40 -15.52 -0.95
N ASP A 277 -13.94 -16.38 -0.09
CA ASP A 277 -15.38 -16.65 -0.16
C ASP A 277 -16.08 -15.48 0.52
N ASP A 278 -16.46 -14.44 -0.25
CA ASP A 278 -17.07 -13.24 0.37
C ASP A 278 -18.39 -13.56 1.09
N LYS A 279 -18.95 -14.77 0.95
CA LYS A 279 -20.04 -15.23 1.81
C LYS A 279 -19.70 -15.18 3.29
N ASP A 280 -18.42 -15.30 3.67
CA ASP A 280 -17.97 -15.22 5.06
C ASP A 280 -18.19 -13.84 5.69
N LYS A 281 -18.41 -12.80 4.87
CA LYS A 281 -18.78 -11.46 5.35
C LYS A 281 -20.26 -11.35 5.71
N ILE A 282 -21.11 -12.29 5.29
CA ILE A 282 -22.53 -12.31 5.63
C ILE A 282 -22.68 -13.05 6.96
N VAL A 283 -22.91 -12.31 8.02
CA VAL A 283 -22.85 -12.84 9.39
C VAL A 283 -24.11 -12.51 10.18
N GLY A 284 -24.46 -13.38 11.14
CA GLY A 284 -25.51 -13.09 12.10
C GLY A 284 -25.09 -11.99 13.09
N LEU A 285 -26.07 -11.33 13.72
CA LEU A 285 -25.80 -10.24 14.67
C LEU A 285 -24.84 -10.66 15.79
N ALA A 286 -25.05 -11.84 16.39
CA ALA A 286 -24.18 -12.33 17.47
C ALA A 286 -22.73 -12.52 17.02
N ASP A 287 -22.50 -12.95 15.78
CA ASP A 287 -21.17 -13.14 15.22
C ASP A 287 -20.53 -11.79 14.89
N CYS A 288 -21.32 -10.87 14.31
CA CYS A 288 -20.90 -9.50 14.04
C CYS A 288 -20.48 -8.76 15.31
N VAL A 289 -21.22 -8.92 16.42
CA VAL A 289 -20.85 -8.36 17.73
C VAL A 289 -19.47 -8.89 18.16
N ARG A 290 -19.22 -10.21 18.09
CA ARG A 290 -17.91 -10.77 18.43
C ARG A 290 -16.78 -10.26 17.54
N MET A 291 -17.04 -10.11 16.23
CA MET A 291 -16.08 -9.53 15.30
C MET A 291 -15.77 -8.08 15.69
N VAL A 292 -16.80 -7.26 15.90
CA VAL A 292 -16.68 -5.84 16.28
C VAL A 292 -15.93 -5.68 17.60
N GLU A 293 -16.23 -6.49 18.62
CA GLU A 293 -15.49 -6.49 19.90
C GLU A 293 -14.01 -6.82 19.71
N CYS A 294 -13.69 -7.83 18.90
CA CYS A 294 -12.32 -8.19 18.58
C CYS A 294 -11.58 -7.03 17.89
N ARG A 295 -12.22 -6.40 16.90
CA ARG A 295 -11.69 -5.25 16.16
C ARG A 295 -11.46 -4.04 17.06
N LYS A 296 -12.40 -3.74 17.97
CA LYS A 296 -12.24 -2.69 18.99
C LYS A 296 -11.06 -2.96 19.93
N ARG A 297 -10.84 -4.21 20.36
CA ARG A 297 -9.67 -4.60 21.18
C ARG A 297 -8.35 -4.40 20.44
N LEU A 298 -8.34 -4.46 19.11
CA LEU A 298 -7.20 -4.15 18.25
C LEU A 298 -7.04 -2.64 17.98
N GLY A 299 -7.85 -1.78 18.61
CA GLY A 299 -7.81 -0.33 18.43
C GLY A 299 -8.43 0.15 17.10
N GLN A 300 -9.11 -0.73 16.36
CA GLN A 300 -9.70 -0.39 15.06
C GLN A 300 -11.00 0.41 15.23
N ARG A 301 -11.18 1.43 14.38
CA ARG A 301 -12.37 2.28 14.36
C ARG A 301 -13.50 1.65 13.55
N ILE A 302 -14.62 1.40 14.19
CA ILE A 302 -15.77 0.71 13.60
C ILE A 302 -16.71 1.72 12.96
N VAL A 303 -17.02 1.49 11.69
CA VAL A 303 -17.98 2.27 10.90
C VAL A 303 -19.23 1.43 10.67
N PHE A 304 -20.39 2.05 10.83
CA PHE A 304 -21.67 1.43 10.50
C PHE A 304 -22.45 2.28 9.51
N THR A 305 -23.07 1.62 8.55
CA THR A 305 -24.14 2.21 7.74
C THR A 305 -25.22 1.17 7.48
N ASN A 306 -26.39 1.60 6.99
CA ASN A 306 -27.43 0.67 6.61
C ASN A 306 -28.25 1.19 5.44
N GLY A 307 -28.89 0.26 4.73
CA GLY A 307 -29.75 0.59 3.61
C GLY A 307 -30.35 -0.62 2.93
N CYS A 308 -31.15 -0.32 1.91
CA CYS A 308 -31.88 -1.32 1.12
C CYS A 308 -31.00 -1.95 0.03
N PHE A 309 -30.13 -1.18 -0.63
CA PHE A 309 -29.18 -1.64 -1.65
C PHE A 309 -29.78 -2.62 -2.69
N ASP A 310 -30.96 -2.28 -3.21
CA ASP A 310 -31.72 -3.18 -4.07
C ASP A 310 -31.06 -3.42 -5.43
N ILE A 311 -30.85 -2.35 -6.20
CA ILE A 311 -30.02 -2.38 -7.41
C ILE A 311 -28.85 -1.44 -7.15
N LEU A 312 -27.66 -2.04 -7.00
CA LEU A 312 -26.41 -1.33 -6.81
C LEU A 312 -26.00 -0.59 -8.09
N HIS A 313 -25.35 0.54 -7.92
CA HIS A 313 -24.81 1.39 -8.99
C HIS A 313 -23.59 2.15 -8.44
N ALA A 314 -22.87 2.87 -9.30
CA ALA A 314 -21.64 3.60 -8.94
C ALA A 314 -21.79 4.48 -7.69
N GLY A 315 -22.89 5.24 -7.57
CA GLY A 315 -23.16 6.05 -6.38
C GLY A 315 -23.22 5.27 -5.04
N HIS A 316 -23.70 4.02 -5.03
CA HIS A 316 -23.63 3.18 -3.83
C HIS A 316 -22.20 2.72 -3.52
N VAL A 317 -21.41 2.43 -4.56
CA VAL A 317 -20.00 2.04 -4.41
C VAL A 317 -19.19 3.21 -3.84
N GLU A 318 -19.33 4.40 -4.41
CA GLU A 318 -18.71 5.63 -3.91
C GLU A 318 -19.12 5.92 -2.46
N TYR A 319 -20.42 5.87 -2.15
CA TYR A 319 -20.92 6.05 -0.78
C TYR A 319 -20.31 5.08 0.23
N LEU A 320 -20.24 3.79 -0.11
CA LEU A 320 -19.65 2.78 0.78
C LEU A 320 -18.13 2.93 0.91
N GLN A 321 -17.44 3.36 -0.15
CA GLN A 321 -16.01 3.69 -0.09
C GLN A 321 -15.73 4.90 0.80
N GLU A 322 -16.52 5.97 0.66
CA GLU A 322 -16.42 7.15 1.53
C GLU A 322 -16.78 6.82 2.97
N ALA A 323 -17.76 5.92 3.21
CA ALA A 323 -18.05 5.39 4.54
C ALA A 323 -16.84 4.64 5.11
N ARG A 324 -16.24 3.73 4.33
CA ARG A 324 -15.09 2.94 4.76
C ARG A 324 -13.87 3.80 5.11
N LYS A 325 -13.70 4.97 4.49
CA LYS A 325 -12.63 5.94 4.82
C LYS A 325 -12.77 6.58 6.20
N GLN A 326 -13.95 6.51 6.82
CA GLN A 326 -14.17 7.08 8.16
C GLN A 326 -13.65 6.18 9.30
N GLY A 327 -13.11 5.01 9.01
CA GLY A 327 -12.56 4.10 10.00
C GLY A 327 -11.87 2.89 9.36
N ASP A 328 -11.83 1.78 10.08
CA ASP A 328 -11.01 0.60 9.75
C ASP A 328 -11.83 -0.66 9.47
N PHE A 329 -13.12 -0.67 9.84
CA PHE A 329 -14.00 -1.83 9.68
C PHE A 329 -15.43 -1.37 9.41
N LEU A 330 -15.94 -1.60 8.20
CA LEU A 330 -17.29 -1.20 7.77
C LEU A 330 -18.29 -2.35 7.91
N VAL A 331 -19.28 -2.16 8.78
CA VAL A 331 -20.47 -3.00 8.90
C VAL A 331 -21.64 -2.36 8.14
N VAL A 332 -22.28 -3.15 7.27
CA VAL A 332 -23.49 -2.74 6.55
C VAL A 332 -24.70 -3.49 7.09
N GLY A 333 -25.63 -2.77 7.69
CA GLY A 333 -26.98 -3.27 7.97
C GLY A 333 -27.80 -3.33 6.68
N LEU A 334 -28.21 -4.52 6.26
CA LEU A 334 -29.05 -4.72 5.09
C LEU A 334 -30.50 -4.96 5.52
N ASN A 335 -31.43 -4.13 5.06
CA ASN A 335 -32.85 -4.37 5.30
C ASN A 335 -33.29 -5.68 4.63
N SER A 336 -34.03 -6.51 5.36
CA SER A 336 -34.67 -7.72 4.85
C SER A 336 -35.74 -7.40 3.81
N ASP A 337 -36.18 -8.42 3.08
CA ASP A 337 -37.28 -8.27 2.11
C ASP A 337 -38.57 -7.82 2.81
N HIS A 338 -38.82 -8.32 4.02
CA HIS A 338 -39.94 -7.91 4.87
C HIS A 338 -39.86 -6.41 5.24
N SER A 339 -38.71 -5.97 5.75
CA SER A 339 -38.47 -4.58 6.16
C SER A 339 -38.60 -3.61 4.98
N ILE A 340 -38.17 -4.00 3.78
CA ILE A 340 -38.31 -3.12 2.61
C ILE A 340 -39.75 -3.04 2.12
N ARG A 341 -40.50 -4.15 2.15
CA ARG A 341 -41.91 -4.14 1.74
C ARG A 341 -42.77 -3.24 2.64
N SER A 342 -42.50 -3.20 3.96
CA SER A 342 -43.19 -2.30 4.88
C SER A 342 -42.88 -0.82 4.60
N ILE A 343 -41.65 -0.49 4.19
CA ILE A 343 -41.20 0.89 3.98
C ILE A 343 -41.53 1.40 2.56
N LYS A 344 -41.37 0.57 1.53
CA LYS A 344 -41.40 0.97 0.11
C LYS A 344 -42.52 0.33 -0.71
N GLY A 345 -43.34 -0.53 -0.11
CA GLY A 345 -44.45 -1.23 -0.75
C GLY A 345 -44.07 -2.58 -1.36
N GLU A 346 -45.08 -3.36 -1.76
CA GLU A 346 -44.94 -4.77 -2.17
C GLU A 346 -44.06 -5.01 -3.40
N THR A 347 -43.91 -4.00 -4.27
CA THR A 347 -43.11 -4.10 -5.50
C THR A 347 -41.61 -3.97 -5.25
N ARG A 348 -41.18 -3.76 -4.00
CA ARG A 348 -39.77 -3.66 -3.58
C ARG A 348 -39.53 -4.60 -2.38
N PRO A 349 -38.35 -5.22 -2.28
CA PRO A 349 -37.21 -5.13 -3.18
C PRO A 349 -37.41 -5.99 -4.44
N ILE A 350 -36.66 -5.66 -5.50
CA ILE A 350 -36.61 -6.47 -6.73
C ILE A 350 -35.74 -7.70 -6.50
N ASN A 351 -34.58 -7.51 -5.86
CA ASN A 351 -33.64 -8.58 -5.56
C ASN A 351 -33.84 -9.11 -4.14
N HIS A 352 -33.84 -10.43 -3.98
CA HIS A 352 -33.96 -11.09 -2.67
C HIS A 352 -32.78 -10.69 -1.75
N GLU A 353 -33.03 -10.57 -0.45
CA GLU A 353 -32.03 -10.14 0.54
C GLU A 353 -30.71 -10.90 0.49
N LEU A 354 -30.73 -12.21 0.26
CA LEU A 354 -29.51 -13.02 0.13
C LEU A 354 -28.68 -12.64 -1.10
N GLN A 355 -29.33 -12.26 -2.21
CA GLN A 355 -28.63 -11.78 -3.41
C GLN A 355 -28.02 -10.41 -3.16
N ARG A 356 -28.79 -9.50 -2.55
CA ARG A 356 -28.31 -8.16 -2.16
C ARG A 356 -27.12 -8.26 -1.19
N ALA A 357 -27.21 -9.13 -0.18
CA ALA A 357 -26.14 -9.40 0.77
C ALA A 357 -24.89 -9.93 0.06
N ARG A 358 -25.04 -10.86 -0.90
CA ARG A 358 -23.89 -11.41 -1.64
C ARG A 358 -23.16 -10.37 -2.48
N VAL A 359 -23.90 -9.48 -3.14
CA VAL A 359 -23.28 -8.41 -3.95
C VAL A 359 -22.60 -7.38 -3.04
N LEU A 360 -23.22 -6.99 -1.94
CA LEU A 360 -22.59 -6.10 -0.95
C LEU A 360 -21.31 -6.71 -0.37
N ALA A 361 -21.33 -7.99 -0.01
CA ALA A 361 -20.17 -8.69 0.51
C ALA A 361 -19.00 -8.75 -0.50
N ALA A 362 -19.29 -8.82 -1.80
CA ALA A 362 -18.26 -8.81 -2.84
C ALA A 362 -17.55 -7.44 -2.96
N LEU A 363 -18.09 -6.36 -2.40
CA LEU A 363 -17.44 -5.05 -2.43
C LEU A 363 -16.24 -5.03 -1.50
N GLY A 364 -15.08 -4.61 -2.02
CA GLY A 364 -13.82 -4.58 -1.28
C GLY A 364 -13.82 -3.67 -0.05
N CYS A 365 -14.70 -2.65 -0.01
CA CYS A 365 -14.82 -1.73 1.13
C CYS A 365 -15.77 -2.21 2.24
N VAL A 366 -16.49 -3.32 2.04
CA VAL A 366 -17.44 -3.87 3.03
C VAL A 366 -16.78 -5.03 3.77
N ASP A 367 -16.76 -4.95 5.10
CA ASP A 367 -16.12 -5.94 5.96
C ASP A 367 -17.12 -6.93 6.58
N ALA A 368 -18.36 -6.49 6.83
CA ALA A 368 -19.44 -7.35 7.30
C ALA A 368 -20.81 -6.87 6.80
N VAL A 369 -21.72 -7.81 6.52
CA VAL A 369 -23.12 -7.55 6.18
C VAL A 369 -24.01 -8.28 7.18
N VAL A 370 -24.93 -7.55 7.81
CA VAL A 370 -25.92 -8.10 8.74
C VAL A 370 -27.32 -7.80 8.22
N VAL A 371 -28.11 -8.83 7.94
CA VAL A 371 -29.51 -8.68 7.53
C VAL A 371 -30.37 -8.44 8.77
N PHE A 372 -31.25 -7.44 8.71
CA PHE A 372 -32.17 -7.10 9.80
C PHE A 372 -33.59 -6.86 9.28
N SER A 373 -34.59 -7.18 10.11
CA SER A 373 -36.01 -7.18 9.70
C SER A 373 -36.85 -6.10 10.38
N GLU A 374 -36.28 -5.44 11.37
CA GLU A 374 -36.89 -4.31 12.08
C GLU A 374 -37.09 -3.11 11.14
N ASP A 375 -38.06 -2.25 11.48
CA ASP A 375 -38.33 -1.01 10.71
C ASP A 375 -37.17 -0.03 10.77
N THR A 376 -36.35 -0.14 11.83
CA THR A 376 -35.20 0.74 12.04
C THR A 376 -33.96 -0.08 12.42
N PRO A 377 -32.76 0.40 12.06
CA PRO A 377 -31.50 -0.28 12.39
C PRO A 377 -31.09 -0.12 13.87
N LEU A 378 -31.94 0.44 14.74
CA LEU A 378 -31.57 0.84 16.10
C LEU A 378 -31.03 -0.33 16.93
N ASN A 379 -31.62 -1.52 16.80
CA ASN A 379 -31.16 -2.73 17.49
C ASN A 379 -29.73 -3.12 17.07
N LEU A 380 -29.42 -3.06 15.76
CA LEU A 380 -28.05 -3.27 15.27
C LEU A 380 -27.09 -2.21 15.81
N ILE A 381 -27.47 -0.94 15.75
CA ILE A 381 -26.62 0.17 16.17
C ILE A 381 -26.30 0.06 17.68
N THR A 382 -27.29 -0.25 18.50
CA THR A 382 -27.13 -0.40 19.95
C THR A 382 -26.38 -1.67 20.34
N ALA A 383 -26.49 -2.75 19.57
CA ALA A 383 -25.69 -3.96 19.78
C ALA A 383 -24.21 -3.76 19.39
N LEU A 384 -23.94 -3.01 18.32
CA LEU A 384 -22.58 -2.85 17.79
C LEU A 384 -21.85 -1.63 18.39
N LEU A 385 -22.58 -0.58 18.78
CA LEU A 385 -22.06 0.72 19.24
C LEU A 385 -20.87 1.20 18.40
N PRO A 386 -21.07 1.51 17.11
CA PRO A 386 -19.99 1.92 16.22
C PRO A 386 -19.41 3.28 16.63
N GLN A 387 -18.12 3.50 16.39
CA GLN A 387 -17.52 4.83 16.62
C GLN A 387 -17.93 5.84 15.54
N VAL A 388 -18.33 5.37 14.36
CA VAL A 388 -18.82 6.22 13.28
C VAL A 388 -20.11 5.67 12.71
N LEU A 389 -21.17 6.48 12.73
CA LEU A 389 -22.43 6.20 12.04
C LEU A 389 -22.49 7.03 10.76
N VAL A 390 -22.55 6.36 9.61
CA VAL A 390 -22.56 7.01 8.30
C VAL A 390 -23.96 6.97 7.68
N LYS A 391 -24.40 8.13 7.20
CA LYS A 391 -25.65 8.30 6.43
C LYS A 391 -25.45 9.17 5.19
N GLY A 392 -26.30 8.99 4.19
CA GLY A 392 -26.42 9.93 3.08
C GLY A 392 -26.90 11.30 3.58
N ALA A 393 -26.52 12.37 2.88
CA ALA A 393 -26.83 13.75 3.25
C ALA A 393 -28.35 14.10 3.23
N ASP A 394 -29.20 13.17 2.80
CA ASP A 394 -30.65 13.33 2.61
C ASP A 394 -31.44 13.64 3.90
N TRP A 395 -30.87 13.38 5.08
CA TRP A 395 -31.55 13.53 6.37
C TRP A 395 -30.87 14.57 7.26
N PRO A 396 -31.63 15.42 7.97
CA PRO A 396 -31.09 16.23 9.07
C PRO A 396 -30.58 15.28 10.16
N GLU A 397 -29.54 15.69 10.87
CA GLU A 397 -28.81 14.81 11.78
C GLU A 397 -29.69 14.32 12.94
N GLU A 398 -30.63 15.15 13.37
CA GLU A 398 -31.60 14.85 14.43
C GLU A 398 -32.61 13.77 14.02
N ALA A 399 -32.80 13.53 12.73
CA ALA A 399 -33.67 12.48 12.19
C ALA A 399 -32.94 11.15 11.94
N ILE A 400 -31.62 11.09 12.15
CA ILE A 400 -30.85 9.88 11.94
C ILE A 400 -31.06 8.91 13.10
N VAL A 401 -31.74 7.80 12.83
CA VAL A 401 -31.89 6.70 13.80
C VAL A 401 -30.52 6.23 14.30
N GLY A 402 -30.34 6.17 15.62
CA GLY A 402 -29.10 5.74 16.26
C GLY A 402 -28.09 6.87 16.53
N ALA A 403 -28.36 8.10 16.06
CA ALA A 403 -27.44 9.22 16.25
C ALA A 403 -27.22 9.57 17.73
N ARG A 404 -28.29 9.53 18.53
CA ARG A 404 -28.21 9.79 19.98
C ARG A 404 -27.36 8.73 20.68
N GLU A 405 -27.66 7.46 20.43
CA GLU A 405 -27.01 6.32 21.08
C GLU A 405 -25.51 6.26 20.77
N VAL A 406 -25.13 6.57 19.52
CA VAL A 406 -23.72 6.64 19.10
C VAL A 406 -23.00 7.80 19.78
N LYS A 407 -23.61 8.99 19.83
CA LYS A 407 -23.02 10.18 20.49
C LYS A 407 -22.87 10.01 22.00
N GLU A 408 -23.88 9.43 22.67
CA GLU A 408 -23.83 9.12 24.11
C GLU A 408 -22.67 8.17 24.45
N HIS A 409 -22.23 7.33 23.50
CA HIS A 409 -21.07 6.44 23.62
C HIS A 409 -19.78 7.02 23.04
N GLY A 410 -19.73 8.33 22.78
CA GLY A 410 -18.53 9.03 22.29
C GLY A 410 -18.21 8.83 20.81
N GLY A 411 -19.14 8.27 20.03
CA GLY A 411 -19.03 8.15 18.58
C GLY A 411 -19.48 9.43 17.84
N GLN A 412 -19.31 9.43 16.53
CA GLN A 412 -19.67 10.55 15.65
C GLN A 412 -20.64 10.12 14.55
N VAL A 413 -21.43 11.07 14.05
CA VAL A 413 -22.32 10.88 12.89
C VAL A 413 -21.72 11.63 11.70
N VAL A 414 -21.52 10.93 10.59
CA VAL A 414 -20.95 11.49 9.36
C VAL A 414 -22.00 11.43 8.26
N ARG A 415 -22.21 12.57 7.59
CA ARG A 415 -23.14 12.71 6.47
C ARG A 415 -22.33 12.84 5.17
N ILE A 416 -22.51 11.90 4.25
CA ILE A 416 -21.81 11.88 2.97
C ILE A 416 -22.74 12.44 1.88
N VAL A 417 -22.26 13.44 1.15
CA VAL A 417 -22.97 14.03 0.01
C VAL A 417 -22.77 13.13 -1.20
N PHE A 418 -23.86 12.75 -1.87
CA PHE A 418 -23.78 11.96 -3.10
C PHE A 418 -23.24 12.81 -4.25
N THR A 419 -22.13 12.37 -4.83
CA THR A 419 -21.45 13.00 -5.98
C THR A 419 -22.09 12.65 -7.32
N THR A 420 -22.85 11.55 -7.39
CA THR A 420 -23.49 11.07 -8.63
C THR A 420 -25.01 11.19 -8.59
N GLU A 421 -25.63 11.77 -9.62
CA GLU A 421 -27.10 11.90 -9.77
C GLU A 421 -27.82 10.58 -10.15
N THR A 422 -27.26 9.42 -9.79
CA THR A 422 -27.86 8.12 -10.14
C THR A 422 -28.57 7.52 -8.93
N SER A 423 -29.87 7.25 -9.04
CA SER A 423 -30.64 6.53 -8.03
C SER A 423 -31.29 5.28 -8.61
N THR A 424 -31.48 4.24 -7.80
CA THR A 424 -32.21 3.02 -8.21
C THR A 424 -33.60 3.35 -8.76
N THR A 425 -34.30 4.33 -8.17
CA THR A 425 -35.61 4.79 -8.65
C THR A 425 -35.51 5.43 -10.03
N GLY A 426 -34.48 6.24 -10.28
CA GLY A 426 -34.23 6.84 -11.59
C GLY A 426 -33.92 5.80 -12.68
N ILE A 427 -33.15 4.76 -12.33
CA ILE A 427 -32.86 3.64 -13.24
C ILE A 427 -34.15 2.90 -13.61
N ILE A 428 -34.97 2.55 -12.61
CA ILE A 428 -36.24 1.84 -12.85
C ILE A 428 -37.21 2.70 -13.68
N ALA A 429 -37.35 3.99 -13.36
CA ALA A 429 -38.19 4.91 -14.12
C ALA A 429 -37.71 5.05 -15.58
N LYS A 430 -36.40 5.02 -15.83
CA LYS A 430 -35.84 5.03 -17.18
C LYS A 430 -36.17 3.74 -17.95
N ILE A 431 -36.10 2.58 -17.29
CA ILE A 431 -36.49 1.29 -17.87
C ILE A 431 -38.00 1.28 -18.20
N GLN A 432 -38.84 1.77 -17.29
CA GLN A 432 -40.29 1.83 -17.47
C GLN A 432 -40.73 2.82 -18.55
N LYS A 433 -39.95 3.87 -18.85
CA LYS A 433 -40.21 4.83 -19.92
C LYS A 433 -39.73 4.37 -21.31
N GLN A 434 -38.95 3.29 -21.38
CA GLN A 434 -38.41 2.75 -22.64
C GLN A 434 -39.22 1.57 -23.19
N ASN A 435 -40.23 1.12 -22.44
CA ASN A 435 -41.32 0.26 -22.90
C ASN A 435 -42.59 1.11 -23.08
#